data_AF-A0A382PUR1-F1
#
_entry.id   AF-A0A382PUR1-F1
#
_cell.length_a   1.000
_cell.length_b   1.000
_cell.length_c   1.000
_cell.angle_alpha   90.00
_cell.angle_beta   90.00
_cell.angle_gamma   90.00
#
_symmetry.space_group_name_H-M   'P 1'
#
loop_
_entity.id
_entity.type
_entity.pdbx_description
1 polymer ?
#
loop_
_entity_poly.entity_id
_entity_poly.type
_entity_poly.pdbx_seq_one_letter_code
_entity_poly.pdbx_strand_id
1 'polypeptide(L)'
;MSNNSNFSKEFIYQGFALILSIILVHAFYVSVVRPEASEIIQEQQTMIAQDINYIPERSFYVIISNYEQESCFVLMLWAFAIMTLKARSSVNERKLLQLDLIPLQRGENITYEDTDGFLRRLENLPESQQELLLPRILTNGLKRFATTKNVQDVSISTHTMVETEADRLESELSMIRY
;
A
#
# COMPACT_ATOMS: atom_id res chain seq x y z
N MET A 1 4.59 21.42 6.05
CA MET A 1 5.95 20.87 5.84
C MET A 1 6.08 19.36 6.13
N SER A 2 5.01 18.62 6.49
CA SER A 2 5.11 17.16 6.77
C SER A 2 5.13 16.25 5.52
N ASN A 3 4.44 16.64 4.43
CA ASN A 3 4.19 15.75 3.27
C ASN A 3 5.45 15.22 2.56
N ASN A 4 6.56 15.98 2.55
CA ASN A 4 7.79 15.53 1.90
C ASN A 4 8.45 14.37 2.65
N SER A 5 8.26 14.29 3.97
CA SER A 5 8.91 13.27 4.79
C SER A 5 8.28 11.89 4.61
N ASN A 6 6.96 11.82 4.45
CA ASN A 6 6.26 10.57 4.24
C ASN A 6 6.50 10.02 2.83
N PHE A 7 6.51 10.88 1.81
CA PHE A 7 6.89 10.47 0.45
C PHE A 7 8.32 9.92 0.39
N SER A 8 9.29 10.58 1.06
CA SER A 8 10.66 10.07 1.14
C SER A 8 10.76 8.73 1.89
N LYS A 9 10.00 8.53 2.97
CA LYS A 9 9.97 7.25 3.71
C LYS A 9 9.41 6.12 2.86
N GLU A 10 8.31 6.37 2.16
CA GLU A 10 7.71 5.38 1.26
C GLU A 10 8.68 5.00 0.14
N PHE A 11 9.32 5.99 -0.50
CA PHE A 11 10.32 5.74 -1.54
C PHE A 11 11.50 4.90 -1.03
N ILE A 12 12.04 5.23 0.16
CA ILE A 12 13.13 4.47 0.78
C ILE A 12 12.69 3.03 1.08
N TYR A 13 11.48 2.85 1.61
CA TYR A 13 10.92 1.52 1.85
C TYR A 13 10.78 0.72 0.56
N GLN A 14 10.26 1.31 -0.52
CA GLN A 14 10.09 0.65 -1.80
C GLN A 14 11.43 0.22 -2.41
N GLY A 15 12.45 1.09 -2.36
CA GLY A 15 13.80 0.76 -2.83
C GLY A 15 14.46 -0.33 -2.01
N PHE A 16 14.33 -0.28 -0.68
CA PHE A 16 14.84 -1.31 0.21
C PHE A 16 14.12 -2.65 0.00
N ALA A 17 12.80 -2.64 -0.15
CA ALA A 17 12.00 -3.82 -0.45
C ALA A 17 12.42 -4.47 -1.78
N LEU A 18 12.73 -3.68 -2.81
CA LEU A 18 13.22 -4.21 -4.08
C LEU A 18 14.56 -4.94 -3.91
N ILE A 19 15.52 -4.31 -3.23
CA ILE A 19 16.84 -4.90 -2.98
C ILE A 19 16.69 -6.21 -2.18
N LEU A 20 15.86 -6.19 -1.13
CA LEU A 20 15.62 -7.38 -0.32
C LEU A 20 14.97 -8.51 -1.14
N SER A 21 13.98 -8.19 -1.98
CA SER A 21 13.35 -9.16 -2.89
C SER A 21 14.37 -9.78 -3.86
N ILE A 22 15.25 -8.97 -4.45
CA ILE A 22 16.33 -9.46 -5.32
C ILE A 22 17.23 -10.43 -4.56
N ILE A 23 17.73 -10.03 -3.39
CA ILE A 23 18.65 -10.86 -2.60
C ILE A 23 18.01 -12.19 -2.21
N LEU A 24 16.78 -12.16 -1.69
CA LEU A 24 16.10 -13.36 -1.22
C LEU A 24 15.79 -14.33 -2.35
N VAL A 25 15.23 -13.85 -3.46
CA VAL A 25 14.89 -14.70 -4.60
C VAL A 25 16.14 -15.23 -5.27
N HIS A 26 17.14 -14.38 -5.51
CA HIS A 26 18.39 -14.79 -6.14
C HIS A 26 19.13 -15.83 -5.31
N ALA A 27 19.23 -15.63 -3.99
CA ALA A 27 19.84 -16.59 -3.08
C ALA A 27 19.12 -17.94 -3.12
N PHE A 28 17.78 -17.95 -3.09
CA PHE A 28 16.99 -19.17 -3.21
C PHE A 28 17.19 -19.87 -4.57
N TYR A 29 17.28 -19.10 -5.65
CA TYR A 29 17.48 -19.61 -7.00
C TYR A 29 18.84 -20.28 -7.19
N VAL A 30 19.90 -19.65 -6.70
CA VAL A 30 21.27 -20.16 -6.83
C VAL A 30 21.53 -21.34 -5.89
N SER A 31 20.95 -21.33 -4.68
CA SER A 31 21.19 -22.38 -3.68
C SER A 31 20.33 -23.63 -3.86
N VAL A 32 19.11 -23.50 -4.38
CA VAL A 32 18.15 -24.63 -4.47
C VAL A 32 17.67 -24.83 -5.89
N VAL A 33 17.05 -23.82 -6.51
CA VAL A 33 16.28 -24.03 -7.75
C VAL A 33 17.16 -24.52 -8.91
N ARG A 34 18.28 -23.85 -9.16
CA ARG A 34 19.15 -24.17 -10.30
C ARG A 34 19.96 -25.46 -10.10
N PRO A 35 20.55 -25.73 -8.92
CA PRO A 35 21.18 -27.02 -8.66
C PRO A 35 20.21 -28.20 -8.91
N GLU A 36 19.03 -28.18 -8.29
CA GLU A 36 18.02 -29.23 -8.44
C GLU A 36 17.56 -29.38 -9.90
N ALA A 37 17.33 -28.26 -10.60
CA ALA A 37 16.99 -28.31 -12.01
C ALA A 37 18.11 -28.95 -12.86
N SER A 38 19.37 -28.64 -12.58
CA SER A 38 20.51 -29.18 -13.32
C SER A 38 20.71 -30.68 -13.11
N GLU A 39 20.51 -31.17 -11.88
CA GLU A 39 20.59 -32.60 -11.56
C GLU A 39 19.48 -33.38 -12.28
N ILE A 40 18.25 -32.88 -12.22
CA ILE A 40 17.10 -33.51 -12.89
C ILE A 40 17.30 -33.54 -14.42
N ILE A 41 17.80 -32.45 -15.01
CA ILE A 41 18.08 -32.41 -16.46
C ILE A 41 19.17 -33.43 -16.81
N GLN A 42 20.21 -33.57 -16.00
CA GLN A 42 21.30 -34.51 -16.25
C GLN A 42 20.84 -35.97 -16.14
N GLU A 43 20.00 -36.29 -15.14
CA GLU A 43 19.39 -37.61 -15.00
C GLU A 43 18.52 -37.94 -16.22
N GLN A 44 17.65 -37.01 -16.62
CA GLN A 44 16.78 -37.18 -17.78
C GLN A 44 17.58 -37.37 -19.08
N GLN A 45 18.67 -36.62 -19.28
CA GLN A 45 19.55 -36.80 -20.43
C GLN A 45 20.20 -38.18 -20.47
N THR A 46 20.58 -38.73 -19.30
CA THR A 46 21.15 -40.08 -19.20
C THR A 46 20.13 -41.14 -19.57
N MET A 47 18.89 -41.00 -19.10
CA MET A 47 17.79 -41.92 -19.44
C MET A 47 17.43 -41.87 -20.93
N ILE A 48 17.38 -40.67 -21.53
CA ILE A 48 17.16 -40.50 -22.99
C ILE A 48 18.27 -41.16 -23.80
N ALA A 49 19.53 -41.08 -23.35
CA ALA A 49 20.65 -41.70 -24.04
C ALA A 49 20.61 -43.23 -23.98
N GLN A 50 20.00 -43.81 -22.93
CA GLN A 50 19.86 -45.25 -22.75
C GLN A 50 18.60 -45.81 -23.43
N ASP A 51 17.50 -45.06 -23.48
CA ASP A 51 16.23 -45.45 -24.09
C ASP A 51 15.67 -44.34 -24.99
N ILE A 52 15.63 -44.63 -26.30
CA ILE A 52 15.09 -43.74 -27.34
C ILE A 52 13.59 -43.46 -27.15
N ASN A 53 12.84 -44.35 -26.48
CA ASN A 53 11.41 -44.17 -26.21
C ASN A 53 11.13 -43.53 -24.84
N TYR A 54 12.16 -43.11 -24.11
CA TYR A 54 12.00 -42.47 -22.81
C TYR A 54 11.26 -41.12 -22.94
N ILE A 55 10.21 -40.94 -22.12
CA ILE A 55 9.43 -39.71 -22.04
C ILE A 55 9.80 -38.98 -20.75
N PRO A 56 10.47 -37.83 -20.81
CA PRO A 56 10.86 -37.08 -19.62
C PRO A 56 9.63 -36.60 -18.83
N GLU A 57 9.65 -36.82 -17.52
CA GLU A 57 8.64 -36.24 -16.62
C GLU A 57 8.86 -34.75 -16.42
N ARG A 58 7.77 -33.97 -16.30
CA ARG A 58 7.87 -32.53 -16.04
C ARG A 58 8.26 -32.28 -14.60
N SER A 59 9.43 -31.67 -14.39
CA SER A 59 9.88 -31.21 -13.08
C SER A 59 9.51 -29.76 -12.83
N PHE A 60 8.99 -29.47 -11.62
CA PHE A 60 8.70 -28.12 -11.17
C PHE A 60 9.95 -27.23 -11.18
N TYR A 61 11.09 -27.72 -10.64
CA TYR A 61 12.35 -26.97 -10.57
C TYR A 61 12.87 -26.59 -11.95
N VAL A 62 12.75 -27.48 -12.93
CA VAL A 62 13.16 -27.23 -14.33
C VAL A 62 12.26 -26.18 -15.00
N ILE A 63 10.96 -26.15 -14.66
CA ILE A 63 10.04 -25.15 -15.21
C ILE A 63 10.38 -23.75 -14.68
N ILE A 64 10.71 -23.64 -13.39
CA ILE A 64 10.94 -22.34 -12.74
C ILE A 64 12.38 -21.85 -12.81
N SER A 65 13.36 -22.64 -13.26
CA SER A 65 14.80 -22.31 -13.21
C SER A 65 15.23 -21.19 -14.16
N ASN A 66 14.37 -20.75 -15.07
CA ASN A 66 14.69 -19.71 -16.05
C ASN A 66 14.84 -18.32 -15.39
N TYR A 67 15.73 -17.49 -15.94
CA TYR A 67 15.96 -16.11 -15.47
C TYR A 67 14.72 -15.21 -15.56
N GLU A 68 13.82 -15.47 -16.51
CA GLU A 68 12.54 -14.77 -16.60
C GLU A 68 11.68 -15.01 -15.35
N GLN A 69 11.60 -16.27 -14.89
CA GLN A 69 10.80 -16.63 -13.71
C GLN A 69 11.41 -16.05 -12.44
N GLU A 70 12.74 -16.08 -12.31
CA GLU A 70 13.44 -15.42 -11.21
C GLU A 70 13.08 -13.92 -11.13
N SER A 71 13.14 -13.22 -12.27
CA SER A 71 12.77 -11.81 -12.35
C SER A 71 11.30 -11.59 -12.01
N CYS A 72 10.41 -12.48 -12.46
CA CYS A 72 8.99 -12.43 -12.15
C CYS A 72 8.73 -12.54 -10.64
N PHE A 73 9.38 -13.49 -9.95
CA PHE A 73 9.25 -13.64 -8.50
C PHE A 73 9.81 -12.45 -7.72
N VAL A 74 10.92 -11.86 -8.17
CA VAL A 74 11.46 -10.62 -7.59
C VAL A 74 10.43 -9.50 -7.67
N LEU A 75 9.90 -9.24 -8.86
CA LEU A 75 8.92 -8.17 -9.09
C LEU A 75 7.60 -8.45 -8.34
N MET A 76 7.17 -9.70 -8.28
CA MET A 76 6.00 -10.12 -7.53
C MET A 76 6.16 -9.82 -6.03
N LEU A 77 7.27 -10.23 -5.41
CA LEU A 77 7.52 -9.93 -3.99
C LEU A 77 7.62 -8.43 -3.72
N TRP A 78 8.25 -7.69 -4.63
CA TRP A 78 8.32 -6.23 -4.53
C TRP A 78 6.93 -5.59 -4.62
N ALA A 79 6.10 -5.99 -5.58
CA ALA A 79 4.73 -5.53 -5.71
C ALA A 79 3.89 -5.86 -4.47
N PHE A 80 4.03 -7.07 -3.90
CA PHE A 80 3.38 -7.43 -2.64
C PHE A 80 3.82 -6.55 -1.47
N ALA A 81 5.10 -6.18 -1.39
CA ALA A 81 5.60 -5.29 -0.36
C ALA A 81 4.97 -3.89 -0.47
N ILE A 82 4.85 -3.35 -1.70
CA ILE A 82 4.18 -2.07 -1.99
C ILE A 82 2.70 -2.14 -1.62
N MET A 83 1.99 -3.16 -2.10
CA MET A 83 0.56 -3.34 -1.82
C MET A 83 0.29 -3.49 -0.33
N THR A 84 1.15 -4.20 0.41
CA THR A 84 1.01 -4.37 1.87
C THR A 84 1.13 -3.04 2.61
N LEU A 85 2.06 -2.17 2.20
CA LEU A 85 2.20 -0.83 2.77
C LEU A 85 0.92 -0.01 2.55
N LYS A 86 0.42 0.03 1.31
CA LYS A 86 -0.82 0.75 0.97
C LYS A 86 -2.05 0.18 1.68
N ALA A 87 -2.14 -1.15 1.78
CA ALA A 87 -3.22 -1.84 2.50
C ALA A 87 -3.26 -1.45 3.98
N ARG A 88 -2.10 -1.34 4.66
CA ARG A 88 -2.03 -0.89 6.06
C ARG A 88 -2.57 0.53 6.23
N SER A 89 -2.22 1.44 5.32
CA SER A 89 -2.74 2.81 5.33
C SER A 89 -4.28 2.81 5.19
N SER A 90 -4.81 2.07 4.22
CA SER A 90 -6.26 1.92 4.00
C SER A 90 -6.99 1.31 5.22
N VAL A 91 -6.41 0.31 5.87
CA VAL A 91 -6.97 -0.29 7.10
C VAL A 91 -7.00 0.72 8.24
N ASN A 92 -5.96 1.55 8.40
CA ASN A 92 -5.91 2.57 9.44
C ASN A 92 -6.96 3.67 9.22
N GLU A 93 -7.12 4.14 7.98
CA GLU A 93 -8.23 5.05 7.59
C GLU A 93 -9.60 4.46 7.95
N ARG A 94 -9.81 3.19 7.60
CA ARG A 94 -11.09 2.51 7.86
C ARG A 94 -11.39 2.34 9.34
N LYS A 95 -10.37 2.11 10.18
CA LYS A 95 -10.54 2.06 11.64
C LYS A 95 -10.98 3.42 12.19
N LEU A 96 -10.47 4.50 11.63
CA LEU A 96 -10.79 5.84 12.09
C LEU A 96 -12.21 6.27 11.73
N LEU A 97 -12.72 5.80 10.57
CA LEU A 97 -14.14 5.97 10.20
C LEU A 97 -15.12 5.30 11.18
N GLN A 98 -14.65 4.35 11.98
CA GLN A 98 -15.45 3.68 13.02
C GLN A 98 -15.38 4.40 14.36
N LEU A 99 -14.48 5.37 14.52
CA LEU A 99 -14.32 6.15 15.73
C LEU A 99 -15.31 7.31 15.74
N ASP A 100 -15.96 7.52 16.87
CA ASP A 100 -16.83 8.67 17.08
C ASP A 100 -15.99 9.91 17.40
N LEU A 101 -15.44 10.54 16.37
CA LEU A 101 -14.55 11.71 16.49
C LEU A 101 -15.30 12.97 16.93
N ILE A 102 -16.58 13.06 16.59
CA ILE A 102 -17.47 14.17 16.95
C ILE A 102 -18.73 13.54 17.53
N PRO A 103 -18.78 13.33 18.86
CA PRO A 103 -19.91 12.69 19.51
C PRO A 103 -21.12 13.63 19.49
N LEU A 104 -21.95 13.50 18.45
CA LEU A 104 -23.21 14.23 18.31
C LEU A 104 -24.36 13.31 18.69
N GLN A 105 -25.26 13.81 19.54
CA GLN A 105 -26.54 13.14 19.74
C GLN A 105 -27.42 13.33 18.50
N ARG A 106 -28.36 12.39 18.29
CA ARG A 106 -29.25 12.44 17.14
C ARG A 106 -30.11 13.71 17.20
N GLY A 107 -29.95 14.60 16.21
CA GLY A 107 -30.66 15.89 16.15
C GLY A 107 -29.90 17.07 16.77
N GLU A 108 -28.68 16.86 17.26
CA GLU A 108 -27.78 17.92 17.73
C GLU A 108 -27.10 18.60 16.54
N ASN A 109 -27.11 19.93 16.53
CA ASN A 109 -26.43 20.73 15.52
C ASN A 109 -25.13 21.29 16.11
N ILE A 110 -24.07 21.29 15.32
CA ILE A 110 -22.81 21.93 15.72
C ILE A 110 -23.01 23.43 15.74
N THR A 111 -22.90 24.05 16.92
CA THR A 111 -22.94 25.50 17.06
C THR A 111 -21.56 26.12 16.84
N TYR A 112 -21.53 27.44 16.66
CA TYR A 112 -20.28 28.18 16.53
C TYR A 112 -19.43 28.02 17.80
N GLU A 113 -20.08 28.07 18.95
CA GLU A 113 -19.47 27.99 20.28
C GLU A 113 -18.84 26.61 20.53
N ASP A 114 -19.41 25.54 19.98
CA ASP A 114 -18.89 24.17 20.14
C ASP A 114 -17.66 23.87 19.26
N THR A 115 -17.44 24.68 18.22
CA THR A 115 -16.44 24.41 17.17
C THR A 115 -15.01 24.33 17.72
N ASP A 116 -14.65 25.21 18.66
CA ASP A 116 -13.34 25.19 19.31
C ASP A 116 -13.13 23.94 20.17
N GLY A 117 -14.19 23.43 20.79
CA GLY A 117 -14.17 22.20 21.58
C GLY A 117 -13.87 20.98 20.71
N PHE A 118 -14.52 20.89 19.55
CA PHE A 118 -14.28 19.81 18.59
C PHE A 118 -12.90 19.91 17.93
N LEU A 119 -12.44 21.12 17.60
CA LEU A 119 -11.09 21.33 17.07
C LEU A 119 -10.02 20.84 18.03
N ARG A 120 -10.11 21.20 19.32
CA ARG A 120 -9.17 20.72 20.33
C ARG A 120 -9.17 19.20 20.46
N ARG A 121 -10.31 18.53 20.33
CA ARG A 121 -10.38 17.06 20.35
C ARG A 121 -9.61 16.45 19.17
N LEU A 122 -9.78 16.99 17.98
CA LEU A 122 -9.08 16.54 16.78
C LEU A 122 -7.57 16.81 16.86
N GLU A 123 -7.17 17.98 17.39
CA GLU A 123 -5.77 18.36 17.60
C GLU A 123 -5.08 17.56 18.74
N ASN A 124 -5.86 16.93 19.62
CA ASN A 124 -5.36 16.04 20.66
C ASN A 124 -5.20 14.57 20.22
N LEU A 125 -5.62 14.21 18.99
CA LEU A 125 -5.36 12.88 18.45
C LEU A 125 -3.85 12.64 18.30
N PRO A 126 -3.36 11.40 18.29
CA PRO A 126 -1.97 11.12 17.92
C PRO A 126 -1.63 11.69 16.54
N GLU A 127 -0.42 12.23 16.34
CA GLU A 127 -0.01 12.85 15.07
C GLU A 127 -0.28 11.94 13.86
N SER A 128 0.00 10.64 13.98
CA SER A 128 -0.25 9.66 12.92
C SER A 128 -1.72 9.50 12.53
N GLN A 129 -2.65 9.83 13.43
CA GLN A 129 -4.09 9.82 13.16
C GLN A 129 -4.55 11.17 12.62
N GLN A 130 -3.94 12.27 13.05
CA GLN A 130 -4.24 13.61 12.54
C GLN A 130 -3.93 13.76 11.05
N GLU A 131 -2.94 13.03 10.53
CA GLU A 131 -2.58 13.03 9.10
C GLU A 131 -3.56 12.25 8.21
N LEU A 132 -4.46 11.46 8.79
CA LEU A 132 -5.48 10.70 8.06
C LEU A 132 -6.52 11.65 7.42
N LEU A 133 -7.23 11.15 6.42
CA LEU A 133 -8.18 11.91 5.61
C LEU A 133 -9.29 12.51 6.47
N LEU A 134 -9.93 11.68 7.30
CA LEU A 134 -11.11 12.09 8.07
C LEU A 134 -10.82 13.25 9.05
N PRO A 135 -9.80 13.21 9.93
CA PRO A 135 -9.54 14.30 10.86
C PRO A 135 -9.04 15.54 10.14
N ARG A 136 -8.29 15.41 9.04
CA ARG A 136 -7.90 16.56 8.21
C ARG A 136 -9.11 17.26 7.65
N ILE A 137 -10.06 16.52 7.09
CA ILE A 137 -11.31 17.09 6.56
C ILE A 137 -12.11 17.77 7.67
N LEU A 138 -12.35 17.07 8.79
CA LEU A 138 -13.13 17.60 9.91
C LEU A 138 -12.49 18.86 10.50
N THR A 139 -11.17 18.85 10.68
CA THR A 139 -10.43 20.00 11.20
C THR A 139 -10.52 21.20 10.27
N ASN A 140 -10.36 21.00 8.95
CA ASN A 140 -10.48 22.08 7.97
C ASN A 140 -11.93 22.60 7.87
N GLY A 141 -12.91 21.69 7.88
CA GLY A 141 -14.33 22.04 7.87
C GLY A 141 -14.72 22.88 9.08
N LEU A 142 -14.34 22.44 10.29
CA LEU A 142 -14.58 23.17 11.54
C LEU A 142 -13.84 24.52 11.57
N LYS A 143 -12.57 24.60 11.15
CA LYS A 143 -11.84 25.88 11.04
C LYS A 143 -12.53 26.85 10.07
N ARG A 144 -13.06 26.33 8.96
CA ARG A 144 -13.78 27.15 7.98
C ARG A 144 -15.15 27.58 8.53
N PHE A 145 -15.87 26.72 9.24
CA PHE A 145 -17.11 27.10 9.92
C PHE A 145 -16.89 28.15 11.01
N ALA A 146 -15.82 28.03 11.80
CA ALA A 146 -15.40 28.99 12.82
C ALA A 146 -15.03 30.37 12.26
N THR A 147 -14.77 30.48 10.96
CA THR A 147 -14.39 31.75 10.32
C THR A 147 -15.55 32.33 9.51
N THR A 148 -16.23 31.52 8.71
CA THR A 148 -17.27 31.99 7.79
C THR A 148 -18.68 31.92 8.38
N LYS A 149 -18.90 31.09 9.40
CA LYS A 149 -20.24 30.75 9.95
C LYS A 149 -21.23 30.28 8.86
N ASN A 150 -20.70 29.78 7.75
CA ASN A 150 -21.46 29.43 6.56
C ASN A 150 -21.25 27.96 6.20
N VAL A 151 -22.33 27.19 6.26
CA VAL A 151 -22.34 25.75 5.94
C VAL A 151 -21.97 25.48 4.48
N GLN A 152 -22.32 26.39 3.56
CA GLN A 152 -21.98 26.24 2.15
C GLN A 152 -20.47 26.27 1.92
N ASP A 153 -19.75 27.15 2.62
CA ASP A 153 -18.30 27.25 2.51
C ASP A 153 -17.60 26.01 3.04
N VAL A 154 -18.13 25.42 4.12
CA VAL A 154 -17.65 24.16 4.70
C VAL A 154 -17.86 23.00 3.72
N SER A 155 -19.05 22.92 3.11
CA SER A 155 -19.41 21.90 2.13
C SER A 155 -18.46 21.93 0.92
N ILE A 156 -18.27 23.11 0.31
CA ILE A 156 -17.36 23.29 -0.82
C ILE A 156 -15.93 22.89 -0.43
N SER A 157 -15.43 23.37 0.72
CA SER A 157 -14.09 23.04 1.19
C SER A 157 -13.87 21.55 1.35
N THR A 158 -14.82 20.89 2.01
CA THR A 158 -14.75 19.47 2.33
C THR A 158 -14.82 18.65 1.05
N HIS A 159 -15.73 19.00 0.14
CA HIS A 159 -15.86 18.36 -1.16
C HIS A 159 -14.57 18.44 -1.96
N THR A 160 -13.99 19.63 -2.12
CA THR A 160 -12.75 19.82 -2.87
C THR A 160 -11.59 19.02 -2.27
N MET A 161 -11.50 18.93 -0.94
CA MET A 161 -10.47 18.11 -0.29
C MET A 161 -10.66 16.61 -0.57
N VAL A 162 -11.90 16.11 -0.54
CA VAL A 162 -12.22 14.72 -0.85
C VAL A 162 -11.91 14.39 -2.31
N GLU A 163 -12.30 15.26 -3.25
CA GLU A 163 -11.98 15.08 -4.68
C GLU A 163 -10.46 15.07 -4.91
N THR A 164 -9.73 15.99 -4.29
CA THR A 164 -8.26 16.06 -4.44
C THR A 164 -7.58 14.79 -3.93
N GLU A 165 -8.04 14.23 -2.82
CA GLU A 165 -7.48 12.98 -2.29
C GLU A 165 -7.91 11.77 -3.12
N ALA A 166 -9.10 11.78 -3.72
CA ALA A 166 -9.51 10.75 -4.68
C ALA A 166 -8.63 10.77 -5.95
N ASP A 167 -8.38 11.94 -6.53
CA ASP A 167 -7.49 12.10 -7.69
C ASP A 167 -6.06 11.63 -7.39
N ARG A 168 -5.56 11.92 -6.17
CA ARG A 168 -4.25 11.44 -5.71
C ARG A 168 -4.20 9.91 -5.66
N LEU A 169 -5.20 9.28 -5.07
CA LEU A 169 -5.28 7.81 -4.98
C LEU A 169 -5.39 7.16 -6.36
N GLU A 170 -6.16 7.75 -7.27
CA GLU A 170 -6.29 7.28 -8.65
C GLU A 170 -4.94 7.38 -9.40
N SER A 171 -4.24 8.51 -9.23
CA SER A 171 -2.89 8.70 -9.80
C SER A 171 -1.90 7.66 -9.29
N GLU A 172 -1.90 7.37 -7.99
CA GLU A 172 -1.03 6.34 -7.41
C GLU A 172 -1.39 4.92 -7.88
N LEU A 173 -2.67 4.61 -8.07
CA LEU A 173 -3.11 3.32 -8.61
C LEU A 173 -2.78 3.15 -10.08
N SER A 174 -2.83 4.23 -10.86
CA SER A 174 -2.49 4.20 -12.29
C SER A 174 -1.06 3.73 -12.54
N MET A 175 -0.13 4.02 -11.62
CA MET A 175 1.27 3.58 -11.68
C MET A 175 1.45 2.06 -11.54
N ILE A 176 0.49 1.36 -10.92
CA ILE A 176 0.51 -0.10 -10.78
C ILE A 176 -0.24 -0.77 -11.95
N ARG A 177 -1.14 -0.03 -12.60
CA ARG A 177 -2.02 -0.55 -13.65
C ARG A 177 -1.36 -0.57 -15.04
N TYR A 178 -0.30 0.21 -15.23
CA TYR A 178 0.54 0.26 -16.44
C TYR A 178 1.90 -0.37 -16.18
#